data_AF-A0A0D7BQP4-F1
#
_entry.id   AF-A0A0D7BQP4-F1
#
_cell.length_a   1.000
_cell.length_b   1.000
_cell.length_c   1.000
_cell.angle_alpha   90.00
_cell.angle_beta   90.00
_cell.angle_gamma   90.00
#
_symmetry.space_group_name_H-M   'P 1'
#
loop_
_entity.id
_entity.type
_entity.pdbx_description
1 polymer ?
#
loop_
_entity_poly.entity_id
_entity_poly.type
_entity_poly.pdbx_seq_one_letter_code
_entity_poly.pdbx_strand_id
1 'polypeptide(L)'
;MARLPCDPRLFPAPDFSTEAFKDQRTALVNDDTHPDITTEELAEAKLKEDHDRYMNTLGAQWEAQVTEDRLVAEGQAAEAEEERKLTKIEATKRAEQAQAEREKKRVPLVEIDMSKPVKAAAFEFHPRAVAKLECREFEHLWMFGPAASAEAMSIDGVGVGVGVGVGVGVGVGGSSANKTQVEVAVASAR
;
A
#
# COMPACT_ATOMS: atom_id res chain seq x y z
N MET A 1 -33.87 15.28 -5.77
CA MET A 1 -34.00 16.06 -7.02
C MET A 1 -33.25 15.32 -8.12
N ALA A 2 -33.70 15.39 -9.36
CA ALA A 2 -32.95 14.79 -10.48
C ALA A 2 -31.63 15.53 -10.67
N ARG A 3 -30.53 14.80 -10.88
CA ARG A 3 -29.22 15.41 -11.16
C ARG A 3 -29.18 15.97 -12.58
N LEU A 4 -28.53 17.10 -12.76
CA LEU A 4 -28.35 17.69 -14.07
C LEU A 4 -27.14 17.03 -14.74
N PRO A 5 -27.21 16.66 -16.02
CA PRO A 5 -26.10 16.01 -16.71
C PRO A 5 -25.00 16.99 -17.15
N CYS A 6 -25.31 18.28 -17.24
CA CYS A 6 -24.40 19.31 -17.73
C CYS A 6 -24.77 20.68 -17.15
N ASP A 7 -23.80 21.60 -17.18
CA ASP A 7 -23.97 22.97 -16.73
C ASP A 7 -24.95 23.73 -17.65
N PRO A 8 -26.08 24.23 -17.12
CA PRO A 8 -27.07 25.00 -17.88
C PRO A 8 -26.51 26.26 -18.56
N ARG A 9 -25.43 26.84 -18.02
CA ARG A 9 -24.81 28.07 -18.56
C ARG A 9 -24.05 27.85 -19.85
N LEU A 10 -23.78 26.61 -20.22
CA LEU A 10 -23.10 26.27 -21.48
C LEU A 10 -24.04 26.34 -22.68
N PHE A 11 -25.35 26.35 -22.47
CA PHE A 11 -26.31 26.48 -23.56
C PHE A 11 -26.40 27.95 -24.01
N PRO A 12 -26.33 28.21 -25.33
CA PRO A 12 -26.51 29.56 -25.83
C PRO A 12 -27.94 30.05 -25.55
N ALA A 13 -28.08 31.32 -25.19
CA ALA A 13 -29.38 31.94 -25.01
C ALA A 13 -30.16 31.91 -26.34
N PRO A 14 -31.44 31.48 -26.34
CA PRO A 14 -32.28 31.54 -27.54
C PRO A 14 -32.48 32.99 -27.98
N ASP A 15 -32.42 33.21 -29.28
CA ASP A 15 -32.82 34.50 -29.86
C ASP A 15 -34.33 34.50 -30.12
N PHE A 16 -35.07 35.06 -29.16
CA PHE A 16 -36.52 35.16 -29.22
C PHE A 16 -37.04 36.16 -30.27
N SER A 17 -36.17 36.93 -30.92
CA SER A 17 -36.54 37.82 -32.03
C SER A 17 -36.70 37.07 -33.37
N THR A 18 -36.11 35.88 -33.49
CA THR A 18 -36.12 35.08 -34.72
C THR A 18 -37.55 34.65 -35.10
N GLU A 19 -37.81 34.46 -36.40
CA GLU A 19 -39.10 33.98 -36.94
C GLU A 19 -39.55 32.64 -36.34
N ALA A 20 -38.62 31.81 -35.85
CA ALA A 20 -38.91 30.54 -35.18
C ALA A 20 -39.81 30.69 -33.92
N PHE A 21 -39.80 31.87 -33.28
CA PHE A 21 -40.57 32.15 -32.07
C PHE A 21 -41.77 33.08 -32.33
N LYS A 22 -42.05 33.43 -33.59
CA LYS A 22 -43.12 34.35 -33.95
C LYS A 22 -44.49 33.85 -33.50
N ASP A 23 -44.79 32.58 -33.74
CA ASP A 23 -46.06 31.98 -33.31
C ASP A 23 -46.25 32.08 -31.79
N GLN A 24 -45.17 31.92 -31.02
CA GLN A 24 -45.20 32.07 -29.56
C GLN A 24 -45.43 33.53 -29.16
N ARG A 25 -44.76 34.48 -29.81
CA ARG A 25 -44.97 35.92 -29.56
C ARG A 25 -46.40 36.34 -29.90
N THR A 26 -46.93 35.95 -31.05
CA THR A 26 -48.30 36.26 -31.47
C THR A 26 -49.33 35.59 -30.57
N ALA A 27 -49.09 34.37 -30.11
CA ALA A 27 -49.96 33.72 -29.13
C ALA A 27 -49.99 34.49 -27.80
N LEU A 28 -48.83 34.93 -27.30
CA LEU A 28 -48.71 35.74 -26.08
C LEU A 28 -49.41 37.10 -26.19
N VAL A 29 -49.35 37.76 -27.36
CA VAL A 29 -50.03 39.05 -27.59
C VAL A 29 -51.56 38.90 -27.62
N ASN A 30 -52.06 37.77 -28.11
CA ASN A 30 -53.49 37.49 -28.19
C ASN A 30 -54.02 36.78 -26.93
N ASP A 31 -53.18 36.58 -25.91
CA ASP A 31 -53.54 35.83 -24.73
C ASP A 31 -54.29 36.71 -23.72
N ASP A 32 -55.53 36.31 -23.38
CA ASP A 32 -56.38 37.03 -22.44
C ASP A 32 -55.84 36.97 -21.00
N THR A 33 -54.95 36.02 -20.69
CA THR A 33 -54.32 35.90 -19.36
C THR A 33 -53.22 36.93 -19.09
N HIS A 34 -52.66 37.55 -20.13
CA HIS A 34 -51.57 38.54 -20.01
C HIS A 34 -51.89 39.84 -20.77
N PRO A 35 -52.88 40.63 -20.31
CA PRO A 35 -53.36 41.81 -21.02
C PRO A 35 -52.31 42.93 -21.15
N ASP A 36 -51.23 42.88 -20.38
CA ASP A 36 -50.14 43.85 -20.42
C ASP A 36 -49.23 43.65 -21.65
N ILE A 37 -49.26 42.47 -22.29
CA ILE A 37 -48.41 42.12 -23.44
C ILE A 37 -49.17 42.44 -24.72
N THR A 38 -49.05 43.68 -25.18
CA THR A 38 -49.81 44.17 -26.34
C THR A 38 -48.99 44.24 -27.64
N THR A 39 -47.66 44.10 -27.56
CA THR A 39 -46.75 44.17 -28.71
C THR A 39 -45.84 42.95 -28.77
N GLU A 40 -45.35 42.62 -29.97
CA GLU A 40 -44.40 41.51 -30.14
C GLU A 40 -43.08 41.74 -29.38
N GLU A 41 -42.64 42.99 -29.23
CA GLU A 41 -41.44 43.35 -28.46
C GLU A 41 -41.62 43.05 -26.96
N LEU A 42 -42.80 43.32 -26.40
CA LEU A 42 -43.11 42.98 -25.01
C LEU A 42 -43.21 41.45 -24.83
N ALA A 43 -43.75 40.74 -25.82
CA ALA A 43 -43.79 39.29 -25.80
C ALA A 43 -42.40 38.67 -25.86
N GLU A 44 -41.49 39.22 -26.67
CA GLU A 44 -40.07 38.82 -26.71
C GLU A 44 -39.39 39.02 -25.36
N ALA A 45 -39.54 40.21 -24.78
CA ALA A 45 -38.96 40.52 -23.46
C ALA A 45 -39.48 39.56 -22.39
N LYS A 46 -40.77 39.18 -22.46
CA LYS A 46 -41.37 38.24 -21.52
C LYS A 46 -40.81 36.82 -21.68
N LEU A 47 -40.71 36.32 -22.91
CA LEU A 47 -40.12 35.01 -23.20
C LEU A 47 -38.67 34.94 -22.70
N LYS A 48 -37.91 36.02 -22.89
CA LYS A 48 -36.54 36.14 -22.39
C LYS A 48 -36.50 36.11 -20.86
N GLU A 49 -37.36 36.88 -20.19
CA GLU A 49 -37.44 36.88 -18.73
C GLU A 49 -37.75 35.49 -18.17
N ASP A 50 -38.71 34.79 -18.77
CA ASP A 50 -39.11 33.45 -18.34
C ASP A 50 -38.00 32.42 -18.59
N HIS A 51 -37.29 32.53 -19.72
CA HIS A 51 -36.12 31.72 -20.01
C HIS A 51 -34.99 31.96 -18.99
N ASP A 52 -34.65 33.22 -18.72
CA ASP A 52 -33.61 33.59 -17.75
C ASP A 52 -33.99 33.08 -16.36
N ARG A 53 -35.25 33.21 -15.96
CA ARG A 53 -35.76 32.67 -14.70
C ARG A 53 -35.57 31.15 -14.63
N TYR A 54 -35.95 30.43 -15.67
CA TYR A 54 -35.76 28.98 -15.74
C TYR A 54 -34.27 28.60 -15.67
N MET A 55 -33.42 29.24 -16.47
CA MET A 55 -31.97 28.99 -16.48
C MET A 55 -31.32 29.32 -15.13
N ASN A 56 -31.77 30.36 -14.43
CA ASN A 56 -31.29 30.67 -13.08
C ASN A 56 -31.66 29.58 -12.08
N THR A 57 -32.87 29.01 -12.15
CA THR A 57 -33.24 27.89 -11.27
C THR A 57 -32.41 26.64 -11.54
N LEU A 58 -32.14 26.32 -12.81
CA LEU A 58 -31.27 25.22 -13.18
C LEU A 58 -29.82 25.47 -12.74
N GLY A 59 -29.31 26.68 -12.93
CA GLY A 59 -27.97 27.09 -12.50
C GLY A 59 -27.78 26.94 -11.00
N ALA A 60 -28.76 27.35 -10.21
CA ALA A 60 -28.75 27.16 -8.76
C ALA A 60 -28.74 25.66 -8.36
N GLN A 61 -29.51 24.83 -9.07
CA GLN A 61 -29.50 23.38 -8.86
C GLN A 61 -28.14 22.76 -9.21
N TRP A 62 -27.50 23.22 -10.29
CA TRP A 62 -26.17 22.77 -10.70
C TRP A 62 -25.11 23.16 -9.67
N GLU A 63 -25.12 24.41 -9.20
CA GLU A 63 -24.19 24.88 -8.16
C GLU A 63 -24.35 24.10 -6.86
N ALA A 64 -25.58 23.76 -6.48
CA ALA A 64 -25.84 22.89 -5.33
C ALA A 64 -25.22 21.50 -5.53
N GLN A 65 -25.36 20.89 -6.72
CA GLN A 65 -24.78 19.58 -7.03
C GLN A 65 -23.25 19.61 -6.99
N VAL A 66 -22.62 20.63 -7.58
CA VAL A 66 -21.17 20.79 -7.57
C VAL A 66 -20.65 20.99 -6.15
N THR A 67 -21.38 21.75 -5.32
CA THR A 67 -21.02 21.97 -3.91
C THR A 67 -21.13 20.68 -3.11
N GLU A 68 -22.20 19.91 -3.32
CA GLU A 68 -22.40 18.61 -2.67
C GLU A 68 -21.28 17.62 -3.06
N ASP A 69 -20.96 17.52 -4.36
CA ASP A 69 -19.88 16.64 -4.84
C ASP A 69 -18.52 17.03 -4.25
N ARG A 70 -18.26 18.33 -4.13
CA ARG A 70 -17.06 18.84 -3.47
C ARG A 70 -17.00 18.45 -1.99
N LEU A 71 -18.11 18.61 -1.25
CA LEU A 71 -18.17 18.24 0.15
C LEU A 71 -18.00 16.73 0.37
N VAL A 72 -18.59 15.91 -0.50
CA VAL A 72 -18.41 14.45 -0.47
C VAL A 72 -16.96 14.08 -0.73
N ALA A 73 -16.32 14.69 -1.74
CA ALA A 73 -14.91 14.43 -2.04
C ALA A 73 -13.97 14.87 -0.90
N GLU A 74 -14.22 16.04 -0.30
CA GLU A 74 -13.46 16.52 0.86
C GLU A 74 -13.66 15.60 2.09
N GLY A 75 -14.88 15.12 2.34
CA GLY A 75 -15.18 14.16 3.40
C GLY A 75 -14.45 12.82 3.21
N GLN A 76 -14.49 12.26 2.00
CA GLN A 76 -13.78 11.01 1.68
C GLN A 76 -12.25 11.16 1.79
N ALA A 77 -11.71 12.32 1.40
CA ALA A 77 -10.29 12.59 1.52
C ALA A 77 -9.85 12.67 3.00
N ALA A 78 -10.66 13.31 3.86
CA ALA A 78 -10.41 13.38 5.29
C ALA A 78 -10.48 12.00 5.96
N GLU A 79 -11.50 11.19 5.64
CA GLU A 79 -11.63 9.81 6.14
C GLU A 79 -10.42 8.96 5.73
N ALA A 80 -10.00 9.02 4.46
CA ALA A 80 -8.82 8.31 3.98
C ALA A 80 -7.52 8.78 4.65
N GLU A 81 -7.42 10.05 5.05
CA GLU A 81 -6.27 10.54 5.80
C GLU A 81 -6.24 9.98 7.23
N GLU A 82 -7.39 9.92 7.90
CA GLU A 82 -7.52 9.35 9.24
C GLU A 82 -7.21 7.84 9.24
N GLU A 83 -7.71 7.10 8.25
CA GLU A 83 -7.35 5.68 8.07
C GLU A 83 -5.83 5.50 7.85
N ARG A 84 -5.19 6.38 7.07
CA ARG A 84 -3.74 6.38 6.88
C ARG A 84 -2.98 6.67 8.18
N LYS A 85 -3.50 7.54 9.05
CA LYS A 85 -2.89 7.81 10.36
C LYS A 85 -3.03 6.60 11.28
N LEU A 86 -4.21 6.00 11.35
CA LEU A 86 -4.48 4.81 12.17
C LEU A 86 -3.61 3.64 11.75
N THR A 87 -3.55 3.33 10.45
CA THR A 87 -2.71 2.25 9.92
C THR A 87 -1.22 2.48 10.21
N LYS A 88 -0.72 3.73 10.15
CA LYS A 88 0.65 4.06 10.56
C LYS A 88 0.87 3.80 12.05
N ILE A 89 -0.04 4.22 12.92
CA ILE A 89 0.06 4.01 14.37
C ILE A 89 0.02 2.52 14.72
N GLU A 90 -0.84 1.74 14.06
CA GLU A 90 -0.88 0.29 14.25
C GLU A 90 0.40 -0.39 13.76
N ALA A 91 0.91 0.05 12.61
CA ALA A 91 2.17 -0.46 12.07
C ALA A 91 3.36 -0.13 12.99
N THR A 92 3.44 1.08 13.55
CA THR A 92 4.51 1.44 14.50
C THR A 92 4.40 0.61 15.77
N LYS A 93 3.20 0.47 16.36
CA LYS A 93 2.99 -0.39 17.54
C LYS A 93 3.40 -1.84 17.27
N ARG A 94 3.04 -2.38 16.10
CA ARG A 94 3.42 -3.74 15.72
C ARG A 94 4.93 -3.88 15.53
N ALA A 95 5.58 -2.88 14.95
CA ALA A 95 7.03 -2.85 14.78
C ALA A 95 7.77 -2.77 16.13
N GLU A 96 7.30 -1.92 17.05
CA GLU A 96 7.85 -1.81 18.41
C GLU A 96 7.71 -3.11 19.19
N GLN A 97 6.54 -3.76 19.13
CA GLN A 97 6.34 -5.08 19.75
C GLN A 97 7.29 -6.13 19.18
N ALA A 98 7.45 -6.17 17.85
CA ALA A 98 8.37 -7.09 17.20
C ALA A 98 9.85 -6.82 17.56
N GLN A 99 10.22 -5.55 17.73
CA GLN A 99 11.56 -5.17 18.22
C GLN A 99 11.77 -5.61 19.67
N ALA A 100 10.82 -5.34 20.57
CA ALA A 100 10.90 -5.75 21.96
C ALA A 100 11.00 -7.28 22.11
N GLU A 101 10.29 -8.05 21.30
CA GLU A 101 10.45 -9.52 21.28
C GLU A 101 11.81 -9.98 20.77
N ARG A 102 12.37 -9.30 19.77
CA ARG A 102 13.74 -9.57 19.27
C ARG A 102 14.79 -9.23 20.34
N GLU A 103 14.61 -8.14 21.05
CA GLU A 103 15.50 -7.74 22.15
C GLU A 103 15.44 -8.72 23.33
N LYS A 104 14.25 -9.21 23.70
CA LYS A 104 14.11 -10.28 24.71
C LYS A 104 14.85 -11.57 24.33
N LYS A 105 14.89 -11.90 23.04
CA LYS A 105 15.61 -13.08 22.51
C LYS A 105 17.09 -12.81 22.26
N ARG A 106 17.56 -11.56 22.41
CA ARG A 106 18.96 -11.20 22.15
C ARG A 106 19.82 -11.72 23.30
N VAL A 107 20.82 -12.54 22.95
CA VAL A 107 21.81 -13.01 23.93
C VAL A 107 22.57 -11.80 24.48
N PRO A 108 22.63 -11.62 25.81
CA PRO A 108 23.39 -10.54 26.43
C PRO A 108 24.85 -10.62 25.97
N LEU A 109 25.38 -9.51 25.44
CA LEU A 109 26.79 -9.40 25.16
C LEU A 109 27.52 -9.32 26.50
N VAL A 110 28.35 -10.31 26.78
CA VAL A 110 29.23 -10.28 27.94
C VAL A 110 30.32 -9.26 27.64
N GLU A 111 30.46 -8.25 28.50
CA GLU A 111 31.55 -7.28 28.40
C GLU A 111 32.88 -8.02 28.58
N ILE A 112 33.73 -7.95 27.56
CA ILE A 112 35.06 -8.54 27.61
C ILE A 112 35.93 -7.58 28.42
N ASP A 113 36.40 -8.06 29.56
CA ASP A 113 37.34 -7.34 30.40
C ASP A 113 38.72 -7.29 29.71
N MET A 114 39.01 -6.17 29.06
CA MET A 114 40.26 -5.93 28.32
C MET A 114 41.51 -5.92 29.22
N SER A 115 41.35 -5.84 30.55
CA SER A 115 42.45 -5.88 31.51
C SER A 115 42.94 -7.30 31.80
N LYS A 116 42.11 -8.31 31.50
CA LYS A 116 42.48 -9.72 31.66
C LYS A 116 43.10 -10.22 30.36
N PRO A 117 44.33 -10.77 30.40
CA PRO A 117 44.86 -11.45 29.22
C PRO A 117 43.94 -12.63 28.93
N VAL A 118 43.43 -12.68 27.69
CA VAL A 118 42.73 -13.87 27.19
C VAL A 118 43.71 -15.02 27.30
N LYS A 119 43.44 -15.99 28.19
CA LYS A 119 44.23 -17.20 28.26
C LYS A 119 44.18 -17.82 26.87
N ALA A 120 45.34 -17.98 26.23
CA ALA A 120 45.43 -18.71 24.98
C ALA A 120 44.85 -20.10 25.24
N ALA A 121 43.62 -20.32 24.82
CA ALA A 121 43.11 -21.67 24.70
C ALA A 121 44.04 -22.35 23.69
N ALA A 122 44.71 -23.42 24.10
CA ALA A 122 45.44 -24.28 23.18
C ALA A 122 44.39 -24.97 22.30
N PHE A 123 43.91 -24.22 21.31
CA PHE A 123 42.94 -24.70 20.36
C PHE A 123 43.68 -25.06 19.09
N GLU A 124 43.73 -26.35 18.80
CA GLU A 124 44.26 -26.83 17.53
C GLU A 124 43.27 -26.47 16.44
N PHE A 125 43.71 -25.80 15.37
CA PHE A 125 42.84 -25.48 14.24
C PHE A 125 42.64 -26.71 13.36
N HIS A 126 41.49 -26.80 12.69
CA HIS A 126 41.23 -27.87 11.73
C HIS A 126 42.36 -27.88 10.65
N PRO A 127 43.00 -29.02 10.34
CA PRO A 127 44.16 -29.09 9.43
C PRO A 127 43.91 -28.49 8.05
N ARG A 128 42.73 -28.73 7.47
CA ARG A 128 42.27 -28.07 6.22
C ARG A 128 42.33 -26.54 6.29
N ALA A 129 41.90 -25.94 7.40
CA ALA A 129 41.90 -24.49 7.55
C ALA A 129 43.34 -23.95 7.62
N VAL A 130 44.24 -24.68 8.27
CA VAL A 130 45.67 -24.38 8.31
C VAL A 130 46.29 -24.48 6.91
N ALA A 131 46.04 -25.57 6.19
CA ALA A 131 46.55 -25.76 4.82
C ALA A 131 46.07 -24.66 3.86
N LYS A 132 44.81 -24.23 3.97
CA LYS A 132 44.27 -23.12 3.18
C LYS A 132 44.90 -21.78 3.53
N LEU A 133 45.18 -21.53 4.81
CA LEU A 133 45.92 -20.34 5.24
C LEU A 133 47.36 -20.32 4.70
N GLU A 134 48.05 -21.46 4.72
CA GLU A 134 49.39 -21.59 4.15
C GLU A 134 49.40 -21.29 2.64
N CYS A 135 48.34 -21.71 1.93
CA CYS A 135 48.13 -21.37 0.53
C CYS A 135 47.57 -19.96 0.27
N ARG A 136 47.34 -19.15 1.33
CA ARG A 136 46.71 -17.81 1.26
C ARG A 136 45.33 -17.82 0.57
N GLU A 137 44.60 -18.91 0.72
CA GLU A 137 43.25 -19.07 0.19
C GLU A 137 42.20 -18.76 1.27
N PHE A 138 41.05 -18.24 0.84
CA PHE A 138 39.96 -17.90 1.74
C PHE A 138 39.25 -19.17 2.24
N GLU A 139 38.98 -19.24 3.55
CA GLU A 139 38.23 -20.33 4.19
C GLU A 139 37.26 -19.73 5.22
N HIS A 140 36.15 -20.42 5.46
CA HIS A 140 35.08 -19.88 6.32
C HIS A 140 35.52 -19.80 7.80
N LEU A 141 35.18 -18.69 8.47
CA LEU A 141 35.60 -18.41 9.86
C LEU A 141 35.19 -19.51 10.87
N TRP A 142 34.06 -20.18 10.64
CA TRP A 142 33.59 -21.25 11.53
C TRP A 142 34.56 -22.46 11.58
N MET A 143 35.42 -22.65 10.57
CA MET A 143 36.46 -23.69 10.53
C MET A 143 37.58 -23.47 11.55
N PHE A 144 37.71 -22.26 12.09
CA PHE A 144 38.67 -21.91 13.15
C PHE A 144 38.06 -22.01 14.55
N GLY A 145 36.82 -22.49 14.67
CA GLY A 145 36.10 -22.61 15.93
C GLY A 145 36.15 -24.01 16.56
N PRO A 146 35.83 -24.12 17.87
CA PRO A 146 35.78 -25.37 18.64
C PRO A 146 35.07 -26.54 17.99
N ALA A 147 33.94 -26.27 17.33
CA ALA A 147 33.16 -27.30 16.68
C ALA A 147 33.90 -27.96 15.51
N ALA A 148 34.58 -27.17 14.67
CA ALA A 148 35.25 -27.69 13.48
C ALA A 148 36.51 -28.49 13.83
N SER A 149 37.31 -28.06 14.82
CA SER A 149 38.49 -28.85 15.19
C SER A 149 38.16 -30.16 15.92
N ALA A 150 37.04 -30.20 16.65
CA ALA A 150 36.56 -31.46 17.23
C ALA A 150 36.19 -32.49 16.15
N GLU A 151 35.60 -32.05 15.04
CA GLU A 151 35.33 -32.91 13.87
C GLU A 151 36.64 -33.40 13.22
N ALA A 152 37.66 -32.54 13.14
CA ALA A 152 38.97 -32.91 12.57
C ALA A 152 39.72 -33.96 13.40
N MET A 153 39.70 -33.84 14.72
CA MET A 153 40.34 -34.78 15.66
C MET A 153 39.71 -36.17 15.65
N SER A 154 38.52 -36.33 15.06
CA SER A 154 37.85 -37.63 14.95
C SER A 154 38.29 -38.46 13.74
N ILE A 155 39.14 -37.91 12.85
CA ILE A 155 39.45 -38.54 11.56
C ILE A 155 40.81 -39.27 11.56
N ASP A 156 41.73 -38.98 12.48
CA ASP A 156 42.99 -39.72 12.62
C ASP A 156 42.92 -40.83 13.70
N GLY A 157 42.26 -41.92 13.32
CA GLY A 157 42.42 -43.32 13.76
C GLY A 157 42.83 -43.65 15.20
N VAL A 158 41.89 -44.19 15.98
CA VAL A 158 41.89 -45.56 16.54
C VAL A 158 40.46 -45.85 17.02
N GLY A 159 39.84 -46.91 16.51
CA GLY A 159 38.59 -47.41 17.04
C GLY A 159 38.74 -47.83 18.50
N VAL A 160 38.02 -47.16 19.39
CA VAL A 160 37.58 -47.76 20.65
C VAL A 160 36.08 -47.54 20.73
N GLY A 161 35.35 -48.56 20.30
CA GLY A 161 33.96 -48.69 20.71
C GLY A 161 33.90 -48.83 22.23
N VAL A 162 33.23 -47.89 22.89
CA VAL A 162 32.58 -48.17 24.16
C VAL A 162 31.12 -47.84 23.96
N GLY A 163 30.36 -48.87 23.59
CA GLY A 163 28.92 -48.85 23.77
C GLY A 163 28.61 -48.92 25.25
N VAL A 164 27.83 -47.96 25.74
CA VAL A 164 26.87 -48.19 26.82
C VAL A 164 25.58 -47.52 26.38
N GLY A 165 24.65 -48.32 25.88
CA GLY A 165 23.27 -47.90 25.68
C GLY A 165 22.43 -48.22 26.92
N VAL A 166 21.48 -47.33 27.25
CA VAL A 166 20.09 -47.60 27.66
C VAL A 166 19.32 -46.30 27.35
N GLY A 167 18.47 -46.24 26.32
CA GLY A 167 16.99 -46.30 26.44
C GLY A 167 16.41 -44.94 26.90
N VAL A 168 15.48 -44.26 26.23
CA VAL A 168 14.23 -44.71 25.61
C VAL A 168 13.83 -43.70 24.52
N GLY A 169 13.45 -44.21 23.36
CA GLY A 169 12.78 -43.42 22.34
C GLY A 169 11.27 -43.32 22.60
N VAL A 170 10.69 -42.17 22.23
CA VAL A 170 9.35 -42.13 21.66
C VAL A 170 9.43 -41.22 20.44
N GLY A 171 9.54 -41.85 19.27
CA GLY A 171 9.22 -41.22 18.01
C GLY A 171 7.70 -41.25 17.82
N VAL A 172 7.11 -40.10 17.53
CA VAL A 172 5.84 -40.04 16.80
C VAL A 172 6.18 -39.51 15.43
N GLY A 173 6.19 -40.41 14.45
CA GLY A 173 6.23 -40.09 13.04
C GLY A 173 4.82 -39.96 12.47
N GLY A 174 4.62 -38.92 11.67
CA GLY A 174 3.81 -38.95 10.44
C GLY A 174 4.63 -38.13 9.43
N SER A 175 5.20 -38.69 8.37
CA SER A 175 4.56 -39.21 7.14
C SER A 175 3.53 -38.19 6.61
N SER A 176 3.59 -37.66 5.40
CA SER A 176 4.35 -38.00 4.19
C SER A 176 4.26 -36.86 3.17
N ALA A 177 5.29 -36.78 2.33
CA ALA A 177 5.26 -36.56 0.87
C ALA A 177 4.62 -35.28 0.28
N ASN A 178 5.45 -34.44 -0.38
CA ASN A 178 5.65 -34.46 -1.85
C ASN A 178 6.63 -33.32 -2.23
N LYS A 179 7.80 -33.61 -2.81
CA LYS A 179 8.09 -33.88 -4.23
C LYS A 179 8.18 -32.60 -5.07
N THR A 180 9.43 -32.26 -5.35
CA THR A 180 10.02 -31.48 -6.45
C THR A 180 9.14 -31.18 -7.68
N GLN A 181 9.19 -29.92 -8.14
CA GLN A 181 9.40 -29.47 -9.53
C GLN A 181 9.51 -27.92 -9.52
N VAL A 182 10.60 -27.25 -9.96
CA VAL A 182 11.14 -27.06 -11.33
C VAL A 182 10.52 -25.83 -12.03
N GLU A 183 11.41 -24.96 -12.54
CA GLU A 183 11.24 -23.95 -13.62
C GLU A 183 10.51 -22.62 -13.33
N VAL A 184 10.80 -21.46 -13.97
CA VAL A 184 11.77 -21.06 -15.01
C VAL A 184 11.94 -19.52 -15.00
N ALA A 185 13.09 -19.08 -15.49
CA ALA A 185 13.52 -17.80 -16.10
C ALA A 185 12.69 -16.49 -15.99
N VAL A 186 13.38 -15.34 -16.00
CA VAL A 186 13.59 -14.49 -17.20
C VAL A 186 14.27 -13.15 -16.84
N ALA A 187 15.33 -12.85 -17.59
CA ALA A 187 15.88 -11.57 -18.08
C ALA A 187 16.08 -10.33 -17.16
N SER A 188 17.29 -9.75 -17.20
CA SER A 188 17.66 -8.67 -18.14
C SER A 188 18.62 -7.64 -17.54
N ALA A 189 19.59 -7.23 -18.38
CA ALA A 189 20.31 -5.95 -18.42
C ALA A 189 21.29 -5.59 -17.28
N ARG A 190 22.59 -5.68 -17.57
CA ARG A 190 23.38 -4.58 -18.16
C ARG A 190 24.75 -5.06 -18.62
#